data_AF-A0A659S5C6-F1
#
_entry.id   AF-A0A659S5C6-F1
#
_cell.length_a   1.000
_cell.length_b   1.000
_cell.length_c   1.000
_cell.angle_alpha   90.00
_cell.angle_beta   90.00
_cell.angle_gamma   90.00
#
_symmetry.space_group_name_H-M   'P 1'
#
loop_
_entity.id
_entity.type
_entity.pdbx_description
1 polymer ?
#
loop_
_entity_poly.entity_id
_entity_poly.type
_entity_poly.pdbx_seq_one_letter_code
_entity_poly.pdbx_strand_id
1 'polypeptide(L)'
;MTLDEKISQLEKKLAELSSPPIAIEHTAVEIGTGICEKHGEFEQRNRYSTGPIKFASRPSECPECMRDELIRLQAEKIKIDEESRKRNVEFLLNNLDIPERFKGCTLQNYEPGNDDAK
;
A
#
# COMPACT_ATOMS: atom_id res chain seq x y z
N MET A 1 3.33 -4.00 12.65
CA MET A 1 2.57 -3.54 11.47
C MET A 1 3.22 -4.10 10.22
N THR A 2 2.46 -4.80 9.39
CA THR A 2 2.92 -5.32 8.10
C THR A 2 3.01 -4.20 7.06
N LEU A 3 3.72 -4.44 5.95
CA LEU A 3 3.80 -3.47 4.82
C LEU A 3 2.41 -3.15 4.27
N ASP A 4 1.54 -4.16 4.15
CA ASP A 4 0.17 -4.01 3.67
C ASP A 4 -0.70 -3.15 4.57
N GLU A 5 -0.56 -3.30 5.90
CA GLU A 5 -1.26 -2.46 6.87
C GLU A 5 -0.84 -1.00 6.75
N LYS A 6 0.46 -0.72 6.54
CA LYS A 6 0.96 0.64 6.36
C LYS A 6 0.45 1.29 5.08
N ILE A 7 0.49 0.55 3.96
CA ILE A 7 -0.06 1.01 2.67
C ILE A 7 -1.54 1.32 2.82
N SER A 8 -2.31 0.39 3.40
CA SER A 8 -3.76 0.57 3.61
C SER A 8 -4.09 1.77 4.50
N GLN A 9 -3.28 2.03 5.52
CA GLN A 9 -3.46 3.20 6.40
C GLN A 9 -3.19 4.51 5.66
N LEU A 10 -2.14 4.59 4.85
CA LEU A 10 -1.81 5.78 4.07
C LEU A 10 -2.85 6.05 2.98
N GLU A 11 -3.35 5.02 2.30
CA GLU A 11 -4.44 5.14 1.33
C GLU A 11 -5.73 5.67 1.97
N LYS A 12 -6.09 5.15 3.15
CA LYS A 12 -7.24 5.65 3.93
C LYS A 12 -7.08 7.12 4.30
N LYS A 13 -5.92 7.52 4.82
CA LYS A 13 -5.64 8.93 5.16
C LYS A 13 -5.74 9.85 3.94
N LEU A 14 -5.22 9.43 2.79
CA LEU A 14 -5.34 10.21 1.55
C LEU A 14 -6.80 10.31 1.07
N ALA A 15 -7.57 9.22 1.17
CA ALA A 15 -8.99 9.22 0.84
C ALA A 15 -9.78 10.17 1.76
N GLU A 16 -9.49 10.17 3.07
CA GLU A 16 -10.09 11.08 4.06
C GLU A 16 -9.74 12.56 3.80
N LEU A 17 -8.53 12.85 3.30
CA LEU A 17 -8.16 14.20 2.91
C LEU A 17 -8.76 14.62 1.57
N SER A 18 -9.00 13.68 0.65
CA SER A 18 -9.65 13.98 -0.63
C SER A 18 -11.15 14.20 -0.52
N SER A 19 -11.79 13.67 0.54
CA SER A 19 -13.22 13.80 0.81
C SER A 19 -13.51 15.01 1.70
N PRO A 20 -14.72 15.60 1.63
CA PRO A 20 -15.10 16.68 2.52
C PRO A 20 -15.05 16.23 3.99
N PRO A 21 -14.67 17.11 4.94
CA PRO A 21 -14.53 16.72 6.33
C PRO A 21 -15.83 16.17 6.91
N ILE A 22 -15.79 14.97 7.47
CA ILE A 22 -16.94 14.37 8.14
C ILE A 22 -17.29 15.24 9.36
N ALA A 23 -18.56 15.65 9.44
CA ALA A 23 -19.11 16.34 10.59
C ALA A 23 -19.18 15.36 11.77
N ILE A 24 -18.41 15.63 12.81
CA ILE A 24 -18.42 14.85 14.06
C ILE A 24 -18.89 15.81 15.15
N GLU A 25 -19.89 15.40 15.93
CA GLU A 25 -20.42 16.20 17.04
C GLU A 25 -19.31 16.63 18.00
N HIS A 26 -19.41 17.87 18.49
CA HIS A 26 -18.40 18.51 19.35
C HIS A 26 -16.99 18.67 18.74
N THR A 27 -16.85 18.63 17.42
CA THR A 27 -15.60 18.98 16.73
C THR A 27 -15.84 20.00 15.63
N ALA A 28 -14.85 20.86 15.40
CA ALA A 28 -14.81 21.78 14.28
C ALA A 28 -13.51 21.58 13.47
N VAL A 29 -13.59 21.85 12.17
CA VAL A 29 -12.50 21.68 11.22
C VAL A 29 -12.15 23.04 10.64
N GLU A 30 -10.92 23.47 10.87
CA GLU A 30 -10.33 24.63 10.21
C GLU A 30 -9.48 24.15 9.04
N ILE A 31 -9.68 24.77 7.88
CA ILE A 31 -8.87 24.57 6.68
C ILE A 31 -7.92 25.77 6.57
N GLY A 32 -6.63 25.50 6.67
CA GLY A 32 -5.57 26.48 6.51
C GLY A 32 -4.57 26.05 5.45
N THR A 33 -3.52 26.84 5.27
CA THR A 33 -2.40 26.53 4.39
C THR A 33 -1.20 26.11 5.23
N GLY A 34 -0.73 24.88 5.05
CA GLY A 34 0.52 24.39 5.60
C GLY A 34 1.65 24.54 4.57
N ILE A 35 2.90 24.57 5.04
CA ILE A 35 4.08 24.56 4.17
C ILE A 35 4.84 23.26 4.42
N CYS A 36 5.05 22.48 3.36
CA CYS A 36 5.91 21.32 3.35
C CYS A 36 7.29 21.72 2.83
N GLU A 37 8.36 21.28 3.48
CA GLU A 37 9.75 21.55 3.06
C GLU A 37 10.09 21.02 1.66
N LYS A 38 9.36 20.00 1.19
CA LYS A 38 9.62 19.31 -0.09
C LYS A 38 8.67 19.71 -1.20
N HIS A 39 7.39 19.89 -0.88
CA HIS A 39 6.32 20.05 -1.86
C HIS A 39 5.68 21.46 -1.84
N GLY A 40 6.11 22.33 -0.92
CA GLY A 40 5.60 23.70 -0.82
C GLY A 40 4.26 23.81 -0.11
N GLU A 41 3.41 24.74 -0.53
CA GLU A 41 2.13 25.03 0.11
C GLU A 41 1.11 23.90 -0.13
N PHE A 42 0.41 23.49 0.93
CA PHE A 42 -0.64 22.47 0.86
C PHE A 42 -1.84 22.82 1.73
N GLU A 43 -3.01 22.31 1.36
CA GLU A 43 -4.21 22.42 2.19
C GLU A 43 -4.05 21.61 3.48
N GLN A 44 -4.00 22.30 4.61
CA GLN A 44 -3.84 21.71 5.93
C GLN A 44 -5.16 21.77 6.69
N ARG A 45 -5.65 20.61 7.12
CA ARG A 45 -6.88 20.50 7.91
C ARG A 45 -6.51 20.30 9.37
N ASN A 46 -7.09 21.13 10.23
CA ASN A 46 -6.91 21.08 11.68
C ASN A 46 -8.27 20.84 12.34
N ARG A 47 -8.40 19.73 13.07
CA ARG A 47 -9.63 19.41 13.81
C ARG A 47 -9.42 19.66 15.30
N TYR A 48 -10.28 20.48 15.90
CA TYR A 48 -10.26 20.79 17.32
C TYR A 48 -11.58 20.42 18.00
N SER A 49 -11.54 20.15 19.30
CA SER A 49 -12.73 19.88 20.11
C SER A 49 -13.42 21.17 20.53
N THR A 50 -14.73 21.25 20.35
CA THR A 50 -15.58 22.38 20.76
C THR A 50 -16.11 22.22 22.19
N GLY A 51 -15.83 21.07 22.83
CA GLY A 51 -16.20 20.79 24.23
C GLY A 51 -15.33 21.50 25.27
N PRO A 52 -15.65 21.35 26.57
CA PRO A 52 -14.91 21.99 27.67
C PRO A 52 -13.47 21.46 27.81
N ILE A 53 -13.18 20.26 27.30
CA ILE A 53 -11.86 19.66 27.25
C ILE A 53 -11.25 19.95 25.87
N LYS A 54 -10.17 20.73 25.86
CA LYS A 54 -9.39 21.04 24.65
C LYS A 54 -8.32 19.97 24.46
N PHE A 55 -8.43 19.21 23.37
CA PHE A 55 -7.35 18.33 22.93
C PHE A 55 -6.42 19.09 21.97
N ALA A 56 -5.12 18.79 22.02
CA ALA A 56 -4.19 19.30 21.02
C ALA A 56 -4.55 18.72 19.65
N SER A 57 -4.86 19.60 18.69
CA SER A 57 -5.12 19.17 17.31
C SER A 57 -3.80 18.83 16.63
N ARG A 58 -3.74 17.64 16.02
CA ARG A 58 -2.64 17.30 15.11
C ARG A 58 -3.07 17.71 13.71
N PRO A 59 -2.35 18.65 13.06
CA PRO A 59 -2.70 19.04 11.71
C PRO A 59 -2.45 17.91 10.72
N SER A 60 -3.15 17.96 9.57
CA SER A 60 -2.93 17.00 8.50
C SER A 60 -1.52 17.08 7.93
N GLU A 61 -0.99 15.92 7.57
CA GLU A 61 0.29 15.77 6.89
C GLU A 61 0.16 16.12 5.40
N CYS A 62 1.28 16.45 4.76
CA CYS A 62 1.29 16.82 3.34
C CYS A 62 0.82 15.64 2.47
N PRO A 63 -0.22 15.81 1.63
CA PRO A 63 -0.72 14.76 0.75
C PRO A 63 0.33 14.21 -0.20
N GLU A 64 1.24 15.07 -0.67
CA GLU A 64 2.30 14.69 -1.60
C GLU A 64 3.35 13.80 -0.94
N CYS A 65 3.78 14.15 0.28
CA CYS A 65 4.68 13.30 1.07
C CYS A 65 4.09 11.92 1.30
N MET A 66 2.79 11.83 1.61
CA MET A 66 2.10 10.55 1.79
C MET A 66 2.03 9.74 0.48
N ARG A 67 1.84 10.41 -0.67
CA ARG A 67 1.90 9.75 -1.99
C ARG A 67 3.29 9.22 -2.29
N ASP A 68 4.34 9.99 -2.03
CA ASP A 68 5.72 9.58 -2.23
C ASP A 68 6.08 8.37 -1.35
N GLU A 69 5.62 8.36 -0.10
CA GLU A 69 5.81 7.24 0.82
C GLU A 69 5.05 6.00 0.33
N LEU A 70 3.81 6.16 -0.14
CA LEU A 70 3.04 5.06 -0.74
C LEU A 70 3.77 4.44 -1.92
N ILE A 71 4.28 5.24 -2.86
CA ILE A 71 5.03 4.75 -4.03
C ILE A 71 6.24 3.92 -3.58
N ARG A 72 6.97 4.39 -2.56
CA ARG A 72 8.12 3.67 -2.01
C ARG A 72 7.73 2.33 -1.39
N LEU A 73 6.69 2.32 -0.56
CA LEU A 73 6.22 1.11 0.11
C LEU A 73 5.66 0.09 -0.88
N GLN A 74 4.93 0.54 -1.91
CA GLN A 74 4.44 -0.32 -2.99
C GLN A 74 5.59 -0.92 -3.79
N ALA A 75 6.62 -0.13 -4.11
CA ALA A 75 7.82 -0.63 -4.80
C ALA A 75 8.59 -1.66 -3.95
N GLU A 76 8.68 -1.45 -2.64
CA GLU A 76 9.28 -2.41 -1.71
C GLU A 76 8.48 -3.72 -1.68
N LYS A 77 7.16 -3.64 -1.60
CA LYS A 77 6.28 -4.81 -1.65
C LYS A 77 6.49 -5.63 -2.93
N ILE A 78 6.49 -4.97 -4.09
CA ILE A 78 6.70 -5.65 -5.38
C ILE A 78 8.03 -6.43 -5.39
N LYS A 79 9.11 -5.84 -4.87
CA LYS A 79 10.42 -6.51 -4.79
C LYS A 79 10.37 -7.75 -3.91
N ILE A 80 9.78 -7.64 -2.72
CA ILE A 80 9.66 -8.76 -1.78
C ILE A 80 8.81 -9.88 -2.38
N ASP A 81 7.72 -9.54 -3.07
CA ASP A 81 6.84 -10.49 -3.73
C ASP A 81 7.56 -11.19 -4.90
N GLU A 82 8.32 -10.47 -5.70
CA GLU A 82 9.14 -11.04 -6.78
C GLU A 82 10.22 -11.99 -6.27
N GLU A 83 10.94 -11.59 -5.21
CA GLU A 83 11.96 -12.42 -4.58
C GLU A 83 11.34 -13.68 -3.95
N SER A 84 10.18 -13.54 -3.31
CA SER A 84 9.45 -14.67 -2.74
C SER A 84 8.92 -15.61 -3.83
N ARG A 85 8.44 -15.06 -4.94
CA ARG A 85 8.03 -15.85 -6.11
C ARG A 85 9.20 -16.63 -6.70
N LYS A 86 10.37 -15.99 -6.89
CA LYS A 86 11.57 -16.66 -7.40
C LYS A 86 12.01 -17.80 -6.48
N ARG A 87 12.08 -17.55 -5.17
CA ARG A 87 12.41 -18.58 -4.17
C ARG A 87 11.40 -19.74 -4.18
N ASN A 88 10.11 -19.45 -4.30
CA ASN A 88 9.09 -20.47 -4.38
C ASN A 88 9.22 -21.32 -5.65
N VAL A 89 9.50 -20.70 -6.81
CA VAL A 89 9.74 -21.44 -8.06
C VAL A 89 10.98 -22.33 -7.93
N GLU A 90 12.09 -21.81 -7.41
CA GLU A 90 13.31 -22.60 -7.17
C GLU A 90 13.06 -23.76 -6.20
N PHE A 91 12.35 -23.49 -5.10
CA PHE A 91 11.96 -24.53 -4.15
C PHE A 91 11.11 -25.62 -4.83
N LEU A 92 10.06 -25.23 -5.56
CA LEU A 92 9.20 -26.19 -6.25
C LEU A 92 9.97 -27.02 -7.28
N LEU A 93 10.83 -26.39 -8.08
CA LEU A 93 11.69 -27.08 -9.07
C LEU A 93 12.66 -28.06 -8.42
N ASN A 94 13.25 -27.71 -7.28
CA ASN A 94 14.15 -28.59 -6.55
C ASN A 94 13.42 -29.77 -5.91
N ASN A 95 12.18 -29.59 -5.44
CA ASN A 95 11.38 -30.67 -4.84
C ASN A 95 10.66 -31.56 -5.86
N LEU A 96 10.63 -31.18 -7.13
CA LEU A 96 9.99 -31.98 -8.19
C LEU A 96 10.81 -33.23 -8.58
N ASP A 97 12.00 -33.44 -8.00
CA ASP A 97 12.90 -34.58 -8.26
C ASP A 97 13.04 -34.91 -9.76
N ILE A 98 13.06 -33.87 -10.60
CA ILE A 98 13.09 -34.02 -12.06
C ILE A 98 14.40 -34.69 -12.45
N PRO A 99 14.36 -35.88 -13.08
CA PRO A 99 15.58 -36.55 -13.53
C PRO A 99 16.37 -35.64 -14.47
N GLU A 100 17.70 -35.62 -14.35
CA GLU A 100 18.62 -34.71 -15.09
C GLU A 100 18.31 -34.64 -16.60
N ARG A 101 17.92 -35.78 -17.19
CA ARG A 101 17.55 -35.92 -18.60
C ARG A 101 16.36 -35.07 -19.04
N PHE A 102 15.53 -34.59 -18.12
CA PHE A 102 14.33 -33.79 -18.38
C PHE A 102 14.47 -32.33 -17.95
N LYS A 103 15.62 -31.88 -17.42
CA LYS A 103 15.83 -30.48 -16.99
C LYS A 103 15.60 -29.44 -18.09
N GLY A 104 15.80 -29.81 -19.36
CA GLY A 104 15.57 -28.94 -20.53
C GLY A 104 14.23 -29.15 -21.24
N CYS A 105 13.41 -30.10 -20.78
CA CYS A 105 12.12 -30.38 -21.39
C CYS A 105 11.07 -29.36 -20.93
N THR A 106 10.31 -28.82 -21.87
CA THR A 106 9.20 -27.90 -21.59
C THR A 106 7.87 -28.62 -21.76
N LEU A 107 6.83 -28.14 -21.08
CA LEU A 107 5.47 -28.67 -21.23
C LEU A 107 4.75 -28.08 -22.46
N GLN A 108 5.47 -27.54 -23.45
CA GLN A 108 4.85 -26.92 -24.62
C GLN A 108 4.08 -27.91 -25.50
N ASN A 109 4.39 -29.20 -25.41
CA ASN A 109 3.68 -30.27 -26.11
C ASN A 109 2.62 -30.95 -25.22
N TYR A 110 2.25 -30.36 -24.09
CA TYR A 110 1.21 -30.91 -23.23
C TYR A 110 -0.15 -30.68 -23.88
N GLU A 111 -0.80 -31.77 -24.30
CA GLU A 111 -2.20 -31.77 -24.71
C GLU A 111 -3.07 -32.19 -23.51
N PRO A 112 -3.91 -31.29 -22.97
CA PRO A 112 -4.80 -31.65 -21.87
C PRO A 112 -5.82 -32.69 -22.32
N GLY A 113 -5.85 -33.84 -21.63
CA GLY A 113 -6.71 -34.98 -21.95
C GLY A 113 -8.16 -34.84 -21.49
N ASN A 114 -8.50 -33.78 -20.76
CA ASN A 114 -9.84 -33.46 -20.27
C ASN A 114 -10.06 -31.94 -20.26
N ASP A 115 -11.31 -31.51 -20.38
CA ASP A 115 -11.67 -30.08 -20.40
C ASP A 115 -11.36 -29.36 -19.07
N ASP A 116 -11.23 -30.10 -17.95
CA ASP A 116 -10.82 -29.54 -16.66
C ASP A 116 -9.32 -29.19 -16.58
N ALA A 117 -8.49 -29.72 -17.48
CA ALA A 117 -7.04 -29.43 -17.55
C ALA A 117 -6.66 -28.46 -18.68
N LYS A 118 -7.66 -27.90 -19.38
CA LYS A 118 -7.47 -26.85 -20.40
C LYS A 118 -7.15 -25.49 -19.80
#